data_AF-A0A0G4Q7V0-F1
#
_entry.id   AF-A0A0G4Q7V0-F1
#
_cell.length_a   1.000
_cell.length_b   1.000
_cell.length_c   1.000
_cell.angle_alpha   90.00
_cell.angle_beta   90.00
_cell.angle_gamma   90.00
#
_symmetry.space_group_name_H-M   'P 1'
#
loop_
_entity.id
_entity.type
_entity.pdbx_description
1 polymer ?
#
loop_
_entity_poly.entity_id
_entity_poly.type
_entity_poly.pdbx_seq_one_letter_code
_entity_poly.pdbx_strand_id
1 'polypeptide(L)' 'MNNKSCPFCNSKKLEVMQVMINTFTRCQKCGARGPIANNADEALKAWDKRSVNDAN' A
#
# COMPACT_ATOMS: atom_id res chain seq x y z
N MET A 1 -1.14 2.32 -16.68
CA MET A 1 -1.73 3.17 -15.62
C MET A 1 -2.27 2.24 -14.55
N ASN A 2 -1.49 1.98 -13.49
CA ASN A 2 -1.83 0.98 -12.48
C ASN A 2 -2.89 1.56 -11.52
N ASN A 3 -4.11 1.05 -11.60
CA ASN A 3 -5.31 1.55 -10.89
C ASN A 3 -5.35 1.07 -9.43
N LYS A 4 -4.23 1.27 -8.71
CA LYS A 4 -4.01 0.72 -7.36
C LYS A 4 -5.03 1.31 -6.39
N SER A 5 -5.90 0.44 -5.89
CA SER A 5 -6.93 0.78 -4.92
C SER A 5 -6.65 0.05 -3.62
N CYS A 6 -7.15 0.58 -2.51
CA CYS A 6 -7.04 -0.10 -1.23
C CYS A 6 -7.88 -1.37 -1.23
N PRO A 7 -7.33 -2.56 -0.96
CA PRO A 7 -8.10 -3.80 -0.98
C PRO A 7 -9.20 -3.84 0.10
N PHE A 8 -9.09 -3.02 1.15
CA PHE A 8 -10.03 -3.01 2.28
C PHE A 8 -11.22 -2.07 2.08
N CYS A 9 -11.04 -0.94 1.37
CA CYS A 9 -12.09 0.08 1.25
C CYS A 9 -12.28 0.62 -0.18
N ASN A 10 -11.59 0.00 -1.14
CA ASN A 10 -11.54 0.33 -2.56
C ASN A 10 -11.16 1.80 -2.87
N SER A 11 -10.56 2.50 -1.92
CA SER A 11 -10.12 3.88 -2.11
C SER A 11 -8.83 3.94 -2.90
N LYS A 12 -8.76 4.83 -3.88
CA LYS A 12 -7.52 5.18 -4.60
C LYS A 12 -6.62 6.15 -3.84
N LYS A 13 -7.08 6.63 -2.66
CA LYS A 13 -6.30 7.55 -1.81
C LYS A 13 -5.25 6.76 -1.02
N LEU A 14 -4.14 6.50 -1.68
CA LEU A 14 -2.96 5.85 -1.11
C LEU A 14 -1.85 6.87 -0.93
N GLU A 15 -1.13 6.76 0.17
CA GLU A 15 0.00 7.61 0.52
C GLU A 15 1.18 6.73 0.90
N VAL A 16 2.39 7.08 0.46
CA VAL A 16 3.60 6.41 0.93
C VAL A 16 4.15 7.21 2.10
N MET A 17 4.26 6.57 3.26
CA MET A 17 4.86 7.15 4.45
C MET A 17 6.27 6.60 4.65
N GLN A 18 7.22 7.48 4.91
CA GLN A 18 8.57 7.13 5.34
C GLN A 18 8.76 7.60 6.78
N VAL A 19 9.07 6.68 7.69
CA VAL A 19 9.28 6.93 9.11
C VAL A 19 10.62 6.31 9.50
N MET A 20 11.62 7.17 9.71
CA MET A 20 13.02 6.76 9.90
C MET A 20 13.50 5.87 8.73
N ILE A 21 13.84 4.61 9.02
CA ILE A 21 14.32 3.62 8.05
C ILE A 21 13.18 2.82 7.38
N ASN A 22 11.94 2.98 7.85
CA ASN A 22 10.81 2.20 7.38
C ASN A 22 9.99 2.99 6.37
N THR A 23 9.69 2.40 5.21
CA THR A 23 8.78 2.96 4.22
C THR A 23 7.58 2.04 4.02
N PHE A 24 6.35 2.56 4.04
CA PHE A 24 5.15 1.76 3.83
C PHE A 24 4.04 2.55 3.14
N THR A 25 3.17 1.85 2.40
CA THR A 25 1.98 2.45 1.81
C THR A 25 0.84 2.46 2.84
N ARG A 26 0.11 3.56 2.98
CA ARG A 26 -1.06 3.70 3.84
C ARG A 26 -2.26 4.16 3.02
N CYS A 27 -3.42 3.57 3.27
CA CYS A 27 -4.66 4.14 2.76
C CYS A 27 -5.10 5.32 3.63
N GLN A 28 -5.32 6.48 3.01
CA GLN A 28 -5.79 7.67 3.72
C GLN A 28 -7.26 7.57 4.16
N LYS A 29 -8.06 6.70 3.54
CA LYS A 29 -9.48 6.54 3.87
C LYS A 29 -9.70 5.62 5.07
N CYS A 30 -9.17 4.39 5.03
CA CYS A 30 -9.37 3.40 6.09
C CYS A 30 -8.18 3.22 7.03
N GLY A 31 -7.05 3.88 6.76
CA GLY A 31 -5.85 3.78 7.59
C GLY A 31 -5.05 2.49 7.43
N ALA A 32 -5.50 1.53 6.60
CA ALA A 32 -4.80 0.28 6.36
C ALA A 32 -3.35 0.53 5.92
N ARG A 33 -2.41 -0.18 6.54
CA ARG A 33 -0.97 -0.05 6.32
C ARG A 33 -0.42 -1.27 5.59
N GLY A 34 0.42 -1.01 4.61
CA GLY A 34 1.13 -2.01 3.83
C GLY A 34 2.33 -2.57 4.58
N PRO A 35 2.99 -3.57 4.00
CA PRO A 35 4.27 -4.07 4.51
C PRO A 35 5.33 -2.96 4.55
N ILE A 36 6.27 -3.09 5.49
CA ILE A 36 7.46 -2.24 5.57
C ILE A 36 8.39 -2.63 4.42
N ALA A 37 8.97 -1.61 3.80
CA ALA A 37 9.94 -1.70 2.73
C ALA A 37 11.05 -0.66 2.91
N ASN A 38 12.13 -0.78 2.13
CA ASN A 38 13.28 0.11 2.26
C ASN A 38 13.07 1.45 1.56
N ASN A 39 12.15 1.52 0.60
CA ASN A 39 11.88 2.71 -0.19
C ASN A 39 10.43 2.73 -0.71
N ALA A 40 10.04 3.86 -1.33
CA ALA A 40 8.68 4.09 -1.80
C ALA A 40 8.23 3.12 -2.89
N ASP A 41 9.10 2.81 -3.86
CA ASP A 41 8.81 1.87 -4.93
C ASP A 41 8.55 0.45 -4.41
N GLU A 42 9.37 -0.02 -3.47
CA GLU A 42 9.17 -1.30 -2.81
C GLU A 42 7.89 -1.31 -1.97
N ALA A 43 7.58 -0.23 -1.25
CA ALA A 43 6.34 -0.12 -0.48
C ALA A 43 5.09 -0.18 -1.36
N LEU A 44 5.14 0.41 -2.56
CA LEU A 44 4.07 0.36 -3.54
C LEU A 44 3.98 -1.01 -4.22
N LYS A 45 5.10 -1.67 -4.51
CA LYS A 45 5.12 -3.06 -5.03
C LYS A 45 4.59 -4.05 -3.99
N ALA A 46 4.95 -3.88 -2.73
CA ALA A 46 4.47 -4.73 -1.64
C ALA A 46 2.96 -4.55 -1.40
N TRP A 47 2.46 -3.31 -1.55
CA TRP A 47 1.03 -3.04 -1.54
C TRP A 47 0.29 -3.78 -2.65
N ASP A 48 0.83 -3.80 -3.87
CA ASP A 48 0.23 -4.51 -5.01
C ASP A 48 0.18 -6.02 -4.77
N LYS A 49 1.25 -6.61 -4.24
CA LYS A 49 1.29 -8.05 -3.95
C LYS A 49 0.18 -8.45 -2.97
N ARG A 50 -0.20 -7.56 -2.05
CA ARG A 50 -1.33 -7.78 -1.13
C ARG A 50 -2.68 -7.76 -1.83
N SER A 51 -2.84 -6.98 -2.90
CA SER A 51 -4.10 -6.93 -3.66
C SER A 51 -4.37 -8.20 -4.49
N VAL A 52 -3.36 -9.06 -4.65
CA VAL A 52 -3.45 -10.31 -5.43
C VAL A 52 -3.79 -11.53 -4.57
N ASN A 53 -3.88 -11.42 -3.24
CA ASN A 53 -4.02 -12.59 -2.35
C ASN A 53 -5.32 -12.69 -1.54
N ASP A 54 -6.45 -12.19 -2.05
CA ASP A 54 -7.77 -12.42 -1.45
C ASP A 54 -8.87 -12.62 -2.52
N ALA A 55 -8.61 -13.57 -3.43
CA ALA A 55 -9.63 -14.06 -4.36
C ALA A 55 -9.48 -15.58 -4.58
N ASN A 56 -9.47 -16.37 -3.50
CA ASN A 56 -9.74 -17.80 -3.51
C ASN A 56 -9.85 -18.38 -2.10
#